data_AF-A0A3P6QDX0-F1
#
_entry.id   AF-A0A3P6QDX0-F1
#
_cell.length_a   1.000
_cell.length_b   1.000
_cell.length_c   1.000
_cell.angle_alpha   90.00
_cell.angle_beta   90.00
_cell.angle_gamma   90.00
#
_symmetry.space_group_name_H-M   'P 1'
#
loop_
_entity.id
_entity.type
_entity.pdbx_description
1 polymer ?
#
loop_
_entity_poly.entity_id
_entity_poly.type
_entity_poly.pdbx_seq_one_letter_code
_entity_poly.pdbx_strand_id
1 'polypeptide(L)'
;MLAQEKLCIYVKMNKVFGWLPDINGTEVTMRCGPANSFDGEQLGEPEYYPAATNNKTMGAFKSIFFPYINQDDYESPLVAVVFPNLTKNTLVMIECSLVNVGIHDEQFRLDLALDTVRPV
;
A
#
# COMPACT_ATOMS: atom_id res chain seq x y z
N MET A 1 -1.67 2.49 30.35
CA MET A 1 -0.93 2.12 29.13
C MET A 1 -1.76 2.64 27.97
N LEU A 2 -1.38 3.78 27.37
CA LEU A 2 -2.18 4.39 26.30
C LEU A 2 -2.09 3.47 25.07
N ALA A 3 -3.23 3.05 24.54
CA ALA A 3 -3.27 2.35 23.26
C ALA A 3 -2.72 3.31 22.20
N GLN A 4 -1.58 2.98 21.60
CA GLN A 4 -1.08 3.68 20.42
C GLN A 4 -2.11 3.45 19.31
N GLU A 5 -2.78 4.50 18.86
CA GLU A 5 -3.72 4.41 17.73
C GLU A 5 -2.91 4.08 16.48
N LYS A 6 -3.04 2.84 16.00
CA LYS A 6 -2.41 2.38 14.76
C LYS A 6 -3.41 2.52 13.62
N LEU A 7 -2.96 3.09 12.51
CA LEU A 7 -3.74 3.15 11.28
C LEU A 7 -3.45 1.89 10.45
N CYS A 8 -4.50 1.22 9.98
CA CYS A 8 -4.39 0.09 9.07
C CYS A 8 -5.16 0.38 7.79
N ILE A 9 -4.48 0.34 6.65
CA ILE A 9 -5.06 0.54 5.32
C ILE A 9 -4.95 -0.77 4.55
N TYR A 10 -6.07 -1.24 4.00
CA TYR A 10 -6.06 -2.34 3.03
C TYR A 10 -5.92 -1.78 1.62
N VAL A 11 -4.81 -2.07 0.97
CA VAL A 11 -4.55 -1.72 -0.42
C VAL A 11 -4.94 -2.90 -1.30
N LYS A 12 -5.81 -2.64 -2.27
CA LYS A 12 -6.32 -3.61 -3.25
C LYS A 12 -5.92 -3.17 -4.65
N MET A 13 -5.40 -4.09 -5.44
CA MET A 13 -5.15 -3.82 -6.85
C MET A 13 -6.45 -3.79 -7.67
N ASN A 14 -6.51 -2.90 -8.65
CA ASN A 14 -7.60 -2.85 -9.62
C ASN A 14 -7.62 -4.11 -10.50
N LYS A 15 -8.81 -4.58 -10.86
CA LYS A 15 -8.99 -5.71 -11.78
C LYS A 15 -8.80 -5.21 -13.22
N VAL A 16 -7.67 -5.52 -13.84
CA VAL A 16 -7.40 -5.20 -15.26
C VAL A 16 -7.36 -6.51 -16.05
N PHE A 17 -8.29 -6.65 -16.99
CA PHE A 17 -8.42 -7.87 -17.80
C PHE A 17 -7.15 -8.10 -18.62
N GLY A 18 -6.58 -9.31 -18.54
CA GLY A 18 -5.39 -9.72 -19.30
C GLY A 18 -4.08 -9.07 -18.85
N TRP A 19 -4.09 -8.21 -17.82
CA TRP A 19 -2.86 -7.57 -17.34
C TRP A 19 -1.97 -8.57 -16.61
N LEU A 20 -0.74 -8.71 -17.10
CA LEU A 20 0.31 -9.52 -16.50
C LEU A 20 1.43 -8.57 -16.06
N PRO A 21 1.83 -8.56 -14.78
CA PRO A 21 2.93 -7.71 -14.33
C PRO A 21 4.25 -8.15 -14.97
N ASP A 22 4.95 -7.19 -15.58
CA ASP A 22 6.33 -7.38 -16.00
C ASP A 22 7.26 -7.19 -14.79
N ILE A 23 7.61 -8.31 -14.14
CA ILE A 23 8.44 -8.36 -12.93
C ILE A 23 9.49 -9.46 -13.04
N ASN A 24 10.63 -9.25 -12.40
CA ASN A 24 11.60 -10.32 -12.16
C ASN A 24 11.32 -10.98 -10.80
N GLY A 25 10.51 -12.05 -10.80
CA GLY A 25 10.15 -12.80 -9.60
C GLY A 25 8.67 -13.18 -9.54
N THR A 26 8.19 -13.48 -8.34
CA THR A 26 6.80 -13.93 -8.09
C THR A 26 6.00 -12.96 -7.22
N GLU A 27 6.55 -11.77 -6.95
CA GLU A 27 5.95 -10.75 -6.09
C GLU A 27 5.97 -9.40 -6.82
N VAL A 28 4.79 -8.79 -6.94
CA VAL A 28 4.66 -7.37 -7.24
C VAL A 28 4.81 -6.63 -5.93
N THR A 29 5.86 -5.81 -5.79
CA THR A 29 6.16 -5.12 -4.54
C THR A 29 5.58 -3.72 -4.53
N MET A 30 5.10 -3.30 -3.35
CA MET A 30 4.57 -1.97 -3.12
C MET A 30 5.22 -1.30 -1.93
N ARG A 31 5.27 0.03 -1.95
CA ARG A 31 5.72 0.86 -0.85
C ARG A 31 4.69 1.95 -0.62
N CYS A 32 4.37 2.20 0.64
CA CYS A 32 3.65 3.38 1.10
C CYS A 32 4.55 4.24 1.97
N GLY A 33 4.27 5.53 2.02
CA GLY A 33 4.98 6.46 2.88
C GLY A 33 4.31 7.84 2.88
N PRO A 34 4.92 8.82 3.58
CA PRO A 34 4.47 10.19 3.51
C PRO A 34 4.61 10.74 2.08
N ALA A 35 3.59 11.44 1.58
CA ALA A 35 3.61 12.03 0.25
C ALA A 35 4.61 13.20 0.14
N ASN A 36 4.97 13.84 1.25
CA ASN A 36 5.96 14.91 1.31
C ASN A 36 6.79 14.83 2.61
N SER A 37 7.87 15.63 2.68
CA SER A 37 8.79 15.62 3.83
C SER A 37 8.19 16.13 5.15
N PHE A 38 7.12 16.94 5.10
CA PHE A 38 6.45 17.48 6.30
C PHE A 38 5.61 16.40 7.01
N ASP A 39 5.13 15.42 6.26
CA ASP A 39 4.28 14.33 6.76
C ASP A 39 5.09 13.16 7.36
N GLY A 40 6.40 13.10 7.12
CA GLY A 40 7.22 11.94 7.46
C GLY A 40 7.41 11.67 8.94
N GLU A 41 7.48 12.70 9.77
CA GLU A 41 7.60 12.53 11.23
C GLU A 41 6.29 12.04 11.88
N GLN A 42 5.17 12.08 11.14
CA GLN A 42 3.83 11.93 11.71
C GLN A 42 3.26 10.51 11.59
N LEU A 43 3.88 9.64 10.77
CA LEU A 43 3.41 8.28 10.42
C LEU A 43 4.28 7.14 10.98
N GLY A 44 5.59 7.40 11.15
CA GLY A 44 6.57 6.34 11.39
C GLY A 44 6.74 5.39 10.20
N GLU A 45 7.60 4.38 10.36
CA GLU A 45 7.84 3.37 9.33
C GLU A 45 6.66 2.38 9.23
N PRO A 46 6.06 2.18 8.05
CA PRO A 46 4.94 1.26 7.88
C PRO A 46 5.37 -0.21 7.95
N GLU A 47 4.50 -1.03 8.53
CA GLU A 47 4.56 -2.49 8.49
C GLU A 47 3.58 -3.04 7.43
N TYR A 48 3.95 -4.13 6.75
CA TYR A 48 3.16 -4.70 5.67
C TYR A 48 2.75 -6.15 5.94
N TYR A 49 1.53 -6.50 5.52
CA TYR A 49 0.98 -7.85 5.64
C TYR A 49 0.24 -8.26 4.36
N PRO A 50 0.79 -9.17 3.53
CA PRO A 50 2.11 -9.78 3.66
C PRO A 50 3.24 -8.79 3.29
N ALA A 51 4.37 -8.90 4.00
CA ALA A 51 5.61 -8.24 3.63
C ALA A 51 6.31 -9.00 2.48
N ALA A 52 7.07 -8.30 1.66
CA ALA A 52 7.83 -8.90 0.56
C ALA A 52 8.95 -9.82 1.08
N THR A 53 9.23 -10.89 0.35
CA THR A 53 10.15 -11.95 0.78
C THR A 53 11.59 -11.43 0.93
N ASN A 54 12.05 -10.60 -0.02
CA ASN A 54 13.42 -10.10 -0.05
C ASN A 54 13.61 -8.80 0.72
N ASN A 55 12.54 -8.03 0.93
CA ASN A 55 12.61 -6.74 1.60
C ASN A 55 11.37 -6.50 2.47
N LYS A 56 11.53 -6.65 3.79
CA LYS A 56 10.43 -6.48 4.75
C LYS A 56 9.91 -5.05 4.87
N THR A 57 10.57 -4.06 4.25
CA THR A 57 10.10 -2.67 4.20
C THR A 57 9.10 -2.42 3.06
N MET A 58 8.66 -3.47 2.36
CA MET A 58 7.68 -3.41 1.28
C MET A 58 6.57 -4.43 1.49
N GLY A 59 5.39 -4.13 0.95
CA GLY A 59 4.30 -5.09 0.80
C GLY A 59 4.43 -5.89 -0.49
N ALA A 60 3.77 -7.04 -0.56
CA ALA A 60 3.80 -7.90 -1.75
C ALA A 60 2.41 -8.40 -2.16
N PHE A 61 2.09 -8.22 -3.44
CA PHE A 61 1.03 -8.95 -4.11
C PHE A 61 1.65 -10.14 -4.85
N LYS A 62 1.17 -11.36 -4.59
CA LYS A 62 1.68 -12.55 -5.27
C LYS A 62 1.26 -12.52 -6.75
N SER A 63 2.18 -12.83 -7.66
CA SER A 63 1.91 -12.82 -9.10
C SER A 63 0.90 -13.87 -9.55
N ILE A 64 0.67 -14.92 -8.75
CA ILE A 64 -0.30 -15.99 -9.02
C ILE A 64 -1.74 -15.51 -9.18
N PHE A 65 -2.07 -14.31 -8.69
CA PHE A 65 -3.39 -13.71 -8.84
C PHE A 65 -3.58 -13.01 -10.21
N PHE A 66 -2.55 -12.98 -11.07
CA PHE A 66 -2.57 -12.36 -12.38
C PHE A 66 -2.27 -13.38 -13.50
N PRO A 67 -2.86 -13.21 -14.70
CA PRO A 67 -3.78 -12.15 -15.08
C PRO A 67 -5.21 -12.40 -14.59
N TYR A 68 -5.98 -11.33 -14.44
CA TYR A 68 -7.43 -11.45 -14.33
C TYR A 68 -8.02 -11.70 -15.72
N ILE A 69 -8.75 -12.80 -15.88
CA ILE A 69 -9.35 -13.23 -17.16
C ILE A 69 -10.86 -13.45 -17.04
N ASN A 70 -11.50 -12.75 -16.11
CA ASN A 70 -12.93 -12.90 -15.80
C ASN A 70 -13.31 -14.31 -15.29
N GLN A 71 -12.40 -14.95 -14.56
CA GLN A 71 -12.68 -16.19 -13.85
C GLN A 71 -13.67 -15.95 -12.70
N ASP A 72 -14.59 -16.89 -12.51
CA ASP A 72 -15.56 -16.87 -11.42
C ASP A 72 -14.84 -16.90 -10.06
N ASP A 73 -15.47 -16.27 -9.06
CA ASP A 73 -14.95 -16.17 -7.69
C ASP A 73 -13.52 -15.60 -7.59
N TYR A 74 -13.13 -14.73 -8.52
CA TYR A 74 -11.82 -14.07 -8.47
C TYR A 74 -11.68 -13.14 -7.26
N GLU A 75 -10.81 -13.54 -6.34
CA GLU A 75 -10.36 -12.74 -5.20
C GLU A 75 -9.17 -11.87 -5.59
N SER A 76 -9.38 -10.55 -5.55
CA SER A 76 -8.28 -9.59 -5.77
C SER A 76 -7.27 -9.69 -4.62
N PRO A 77 -5.96 -9.65 -4.92
CA PRO A 77 -4.95 -9.69 -3.87
C PRO A 77 -4.97 -8.39 -3.05
N LEU A 78 -4.74 -8.54 -1.74
CA LEU A 78 -4.79 -7.46 -0.75
C LEU A 78 -3.48 -7.41 0.04
N VAL A 79 -3.06 -6.19 0.38
CA VAL A 79 -1.96 -5.94 1.32
C VAL A 79 -2.48 -5.00 2.40
N ALA A 80 -2.28 -5.34 3.67
CA ALA A 80 -2.51 -4.43 4.78
C ALA A 80 -1.23 -3.63 5.06
N VAL A 81 -1.38 -2.32 5.22
CA VAL A 81 -0.32 -1.36 5.54
C VAL A 81 -0.64 -0.77 6.90
N VAL A 82 0.24 -0.97 7.87
CA VAL A 82 0.04 -0.55 9.25
C VAL A 82 1.03 0.55 9.60
N PHE A 83 0.53 1.75 9.87
CA PHE A 83 1.34 2.86 10.37
C PHE A 83 1.28 2.86 11.91
N PRO A 84 2.44 2.69 12.60
CA PRO A 84 2.48 2.51 14.04
C PRO A 84 2.32 3.82 14.82
N ASN A 85 2.62 4.95 14.18
CA ASN A 85 2.51 6.27 14.78
C ASN A 85 1.53 7.11 13.97
N LEU A 86 0.48 7.62 14.60
CA LEU A 86 -0.42 8.55 13.95
C LEU A 86 -0.52 9.79 14.84
N THR A 87 0.00 10.90 14.34
CA THR A 87 -0.10 12.17 15.04
C THR A 87 -1.56 12.65 14.99
N LYS A 88 -2.12 13.02 16.15
CA LYS A 88 -3.50 13.52 16.26
C LYS A 88 -3.59 14.97 15.81
N ASN A 89 -4.78 15.37 15.39
CA ASN A 89 -5.10 16.75 15.00
C ASN A 89 -4.24 17.28 13.86
N THR A 90 -3.94 16.44 12.89
CA THR A 90 -3.12 16.79 11.73
C THR A 90 -3.69 16.17 10.46
N LEU A 91 -3.39 16.80 9.33
CA LEU A 91 -3.67 16.27 8.01
C LEU A 91 -2.41 15.56 7.53
N VAL A 92 -2.53 14.27 7.22
CA VAL A 92 -1.41 13.48 6.70
C VAL A 92 -1.73 13.02 5.29
N MET A 93 -0.79 13.18 4.37
CA MET A 93 -0.89 12.63 3.02
C MET A 93 0.00 11.38 2.89
N ILE A 94 -0.61 10.28 2.47
CA ILE A 94 0.06 9.00 2.23
C ILE A 94 0.09 8.75 0.74
N GLU A 95 1.27 8.43 0.21
CA GLU A 95 1.48 7.98 -1.16
C GLU A 95 1.88 6.51 -1.15
N CYS A 96 1.18 5.69 -1.95
CA CYS A 96 1.51 4.29 -2.17
C CYS A 96 1.78 4.02 -3.65
N SER A 97 2.85 3.29 -3.96
CA SER A 97 3.24 2.96 -5.34
C SER A 97 3.78 1.53 -5.49
N LEU A 98 3.69 0.99 -6.71
CA LEU A 98 4.38 -0.25 -7.08
C LEU A 98 5.84 0.04 -7.43
N VAL A 99 6.76 -0.82 -7.02
CA VAL A 99 8.21 -0.55 -7.09
C VAL A 99 8.90 -1.30 -8.21
N ASN A 100 8.44 -2.51 -8.54
CA ASN A 100 9.16 -3.42 -9.43
C ASN A 100 8.42 -3.75 -10.73
N VAL A 101 7.32 -3.07 -11.03
CA VAL A 101 6.55 -3.28 -12.27
C VAL A 101 7.09 -2.35 -13.35
N GLY A 102 7.39 -2.92 -14.52
CA GLY A 102 7.79 -2.13 -15.69
C GLY A 102 6.68 -1.18 -16.17
N ILE A 103 7.02 0.11 -16.26
CA ILE A 103 6.39 1.25 -16.97
C ILE A 103 5.68 2.33 -16.09
N HIS A 104 6.28 3.54 -16.19
CA HIS A 104 5.92 4.92 -15.81
C HIS A 104 5.24 5.16 -14.44
N ASP A 105 6.01 5.81 -13.54
CA ASP A 105 5.75 6.23 -12.15
C ASP A 105 4.33 6.67 -11.76
N GLU A 106 3.47 7.02 -12.72
CA GLU A 106 2.12 7.56 -12.46
C GLU A 106 1.00 6.51 -12.47
N GLN A 107 1.15 5.36 -13.15
CA GLN A 107 -0.01 4.47 -13.38
C GLN A 107 -0.48 3.70 -12.15
N PHE A 108 0.38 3.50 -11.16
CA PHE A 108 0.06 2.70 -9.97
C PHE A 108 0.29 3.46 -8.68
N ARG A 109 -0.19 4.71 -8.64
CA ARG A 109 -0.16 5.54 -7.44
C ARG A 109 -1.53 5.60 -6.76
N LEU A 110 -1.53 5.50 -5.44
CA LEU A 110 -2.69 5.74 -4.59
C LEU A 110 -2.32 6.81 -3.55
N ASP A 111 -3.02 7.93 -3.60
CA ASP A 111 -2.85 9.04 -2.66
C ASP A 111 -4.04 9.09 -1.68
N LEU A 112 -3.76 9.15 -0.38
CA LEU A 112 -4.77 9.26 0.67
C LEU A 112 -4.51 10.51 1.53
N ALA A 113 -5.55 11.31 1.74
CA ALA A 113 -5.55 12.39 2.72
C ALA A 113 -6.34 11.96 3.96
N LEU A 114 -5.70 11.96 5.12
CA LEU A 114 -6.29 11.56 6.39
C LEU A 114 -6.35 12.74 7.35
N ASP A 115 -7.56 13.15 7.69
CA ASP A 115 -7.80 14.13 8.74
C ASP A 115 -7.99 13.40 10.08
N THR A 116 -7.04 13.60 11.01
CA THR A 116 -7.10 13.01 12.35
C THR A 116 -7.82 13.92 13.36
N VAL A 117 -8.40 15.03 12.92
CA VAL A 117 -9.27 15.88 13.74
C VAL A 117 -10.63 15.19 13.90
N ARG A 118 -11.11 15.11 15.15
CA ARG A 118 -12.46 14.61 15.42
C ARG A 118 -13.50 15.58 14.85
N PRO A 119 -14.51 15.12 14.09
CA PRO A 119 -15.64 15.94 13.71
C PRO A 119 -16.34 16.45 14.98
N VAL A 120 -16.60 17.76 15.05
CA VAL A 120 -17.31 18.42 16.16
C VAL A 120 -18.82 18.25 16.00
#